data_AF-A0A7W3SWX0-F1
#
_entry.id   AF-A0A7W3SWX0-F1
#
_cell.length_a   1.000
_cell.length_b   1.000
_cell.length_c   1.000
_cell.angle_alpha   90.00
_cell.angle_beta   90.00
_cell.angle_gamma   90.00
#
_symmetry.space_group_name_H-M   'P 1'
#
loop_
_entity.id
_entity.type
_entity.pdbx_description
1 polymer ?
#
loop_
_entity_poly.entity_id
_entity_poly.type
_entity_poly.pdbx_seq_one_letter_code
_entity_poly.pdbx_strand_id
1 'polypeptide(L)'
;MISQLELPDQRGTAILSLAQTFNVPNCLAKQRLDQIERRCLQSMFNDVFGKEEEYIEPSWSPETQRVLIQLDQQLSTPAPN
;
A
#
# COMPACT_ATOMS: atom_id res chain seq x y z
N MET A 1 8.74 15.34 -11.82
CA MET A 1 9.68 15.17 -12.95
C MET A 1 9.64 13.79 -13.60
N ILE A 2 9.19 12.71 -12.93
CA ILE A 2 9.09 11.37 -13.55
C ILE A 2 7.82 11.21 -14.42
N SER A 3 6.77 11.97 -14.15
CA SER A 3 5.46 11.90 -14.82
C SER A 3 5.42 12.42 -16.27
N GLN A 4 6.57 12.78 -16.86
CA GLN A 4 6.67 13.32 -18.22
C GLN A 4 7.63 12.51 -19.11
N LEU A 5 8.11 11.37 -18.64
CA LEU A 5 9.02 10.55 -19.44
C LEU A 5 8.20 9.76 -20.45
N GLU A 6 8.13 10.24 -21.69
CA GLU A 6 7.57 9.50 -22.83
C GLU A 6 8.47 8.30 -23.11
N LEU A 7 8.15 7.16 -22.50
CA LEU A 7 8.84 5.91 -22.77
C LEU A 7 8.32 5.35 -24.10
N PRO A 8 9.20 4.98 -25.03
CA PRO A 8 8.80 4.32 -26.27
C PRO A 8 8.09 2.98 -25.99
N ASP A 9 7.07 2.65 -26.80
CA ASP A 9 6.32 1.38 -26.67
C ASP A 9 7.20 0.13 -26.80
N GLN A 10 8.27 0.24 -27.60
CA GLN A 10 9.23 -0.84 -27.74
C GLN A 10 10.16 -0.87 -26.52
N ARG A 11 10.02 -1.93 -25.73
CA ARG A 11 10.79 -2.17 -24.50
C ARG A 11 12.31 -2.03 -24.68
N GLY A 12 12.86 -2.54 -25.80
CA GLY A 12 14.29 -2.43 -26.10
C GLY A 12 14.76 -0.97 -26.24
N THR A 13 13.99 -0.14 -26.94
CA THR A 13 14.29 1.29 -27.10
C THR A 13 14.05 2.07 -25.82
N ALA A 14 13.07 1.67 -24.99
CA ALA A 14 12.83 2.27 -23.68
C ALA A 14 14.00 2.05 -22.72
N ILE A 15 14.60 0.87 -22.69
CA ILE A 15 15.78 0.58 -21.86
C ILE A 15 16.97 1.47 -22.29
N LEU A 16 17.21 1.58 -23.59
CA LEU A 16 18.29 2.42 -24.12
C LEU A 16 18.06 3.90 -23.80
N SER A 17 16.84 4.38 -24.00
CA SER A 17 16.44 5.74 -23.66
C SER A 17 16.66 6.01 -22.16
N LEU A 18 16.18 5.14 -21.27
CA LEU A 18 16.38 5.25 -19.82
C LEU A 18 17.86 5.25 -19.43
N ALA A 19 18.65 4.36 -20.03
CA ALA A 19 20.09 4.29 -19.77
C ALA A 19 20.80 5.59 -20.16
N GLN A 20 20.43 6.17 -21.32
CA GLN A 20 20.99 7.43 -21.80
C GLN A 20 20.52 8.63 -20.97
N THR A 21 19.22 8.75 -20.71
CA THR A 21 18.64 9.89 -19.98
C THR A 21 19.17 9.98 -18.55
N PHE A 22 19.29 8.84 -17.86
CA PHE A 22 19.76 8.80 -16.47
C PHE A 22 21.25 8.52 -16.34
N ASN A 23 21.96 8.35 -17.46
CA ASN A 23 23.37 7.98 -17.53
C ASN A 23 23.71 6.77 -16.64
N VAL A 24 22.90 5.71 -16.78
CA VAL A 24 23.03 4.46 -16.00
C VAL A 24 23.29 3.27 -16.92
N PRO A 25 23.91 2.18 -16.42
CA PRO A 25 24.07 0.96 -17.19
C PRO A 25 22.74 0.38 -17.68
N ASN A 26 22.73 -0.21 -18.87
CA ASN A 26 21.55 -0.86 -19.46
C ASN A 26 20.91 -1.92 -18.55
N CYS A 27 21.74 -2.65 -17.78
CA CYS A 27 21.24 -3.64 -16.83
C CYS A 27 20.40 -2.99 -15.72
N LEU A 28 20.82 -1.84 -15.23
CA LEU A 28 20.11 -1.10 -14.18
C LEU A 28 18.86 -0.42 -14.73
N ALA A 29 18.95 0.17 -15.94
CA ALA A 29 17.78 0.71 -16.65
C ALA A 29 16.70 -0.37 -16.86
N LYS A 30 17.10 -1.57 -17.30
CA LYS A 30 16.18 -2.72 -17.44
C LYS A 30 15.53 -3.11 -16.12
N GLN A 31 16.33 -3.24 -15.06
CA GLN A 31 15.81 -3.60 -13.73
C GLN A 31 14.82 -2.56 -13.20
N ARG A 32 15.08 -1.27 -13.47
CA ARG A 32 14.16 -0.18 -13.10
C ARG A 32 12.87 -0.23 -13.90
N LEU A 33 12.95 -0.47 -15.21
CA LEU A 33 11.76 -0.66 -16.05
C LEU A 33 10.90 -1.83 -15.54
N ASP A 34 11.53 -2.97 -15.20
CA ASP A 34 10.84 -4.14 -14.62
C ASP A 34 10.16 -3.85 -13.28
N GLN A 35 10.72 -2.94 -12.47
CA GLN A 35 10.11 -2.54 -11.21
C GLN A 35 8.89 -1.64 -11.44
N ILE A 36 8.99 -0.72 -12.40
CA ILE A 36 7.90 0.21 -12.75
C ILE A 36 6.72 -0.57 -13.32
N GLU A 37 6.95 -1.45 -14.30
CA GLU A 37 5.91 -2.27 -14.91
C GLU A 37 5.19 -3.15 -13.88
N ARG A 38 5.94 -3.79 -12.97
CA ARG A 38 5.34 -4.59 -11.89
C ARG A 38 4.45 -3.75 -10.97
N ARG A 39 4.90 -2.55 -10.60
CA ARG A 39 4.08 -1.65 -9.76
C ARG A 39 2.83 -1.17 -10.49
N CYS A 40 2.92 -0.84 -11.77
CA CYS A 40 1.74 -0.49 -12.57
C CYS A 40 0.74 -1.64 -12.62
N LEU A 41 1.20 -2.86 -12.90
CA LEU A 41 0.35 -4.05 -12.93
C LEU A 41 -0.29 -4.32 -11.56
N GLN A 42 0.48 -4.18 -10.48
CA GLN A 42 -0.02 -4.34 -9.12
C GLN A 42 -1.04 -3.25 -8.76
N SER A 43 -0.80 -2.00 -9.17
CA SER A 43 -1.75 -0.90 -9.00
C SER A 43 -3.05 -1.18 -9.73
N MET A 44 -2.99 -1.60 -11.00
CA MET A 44 -4.18 -1.96 -11.77
C MET A 44 -4.94 -3.13 -11.12
N PHE A 45 -4.22 -4.12 -10.58
CA PHE A 45 -4.84 -5.22 -9.87
C PHE A 45 -5.52 -4.72 -8.58
N ASN A 46 -4.88 -3.84 -7.82
CA ASN A 46 -5.48 -3.26 -6.62
C ASN A 46 -6.70 -2.38 -6.98
N ASP A 47 -6.66 -1.59 -8.05
CA ASP A 47 -7.81 -0.77 -8.45
C ASP A 47 -9.02 -1.64 -8.87
N VAL A 48 -8.77 -2.80 -9.49
CA VAL A 48 -9.82 -3.71 -9.97
C VAL A 48 -10.33 -4.66 -8.87
N PHE A 49 -9.44 -5.17 -8.03
CA PHE A 49 -9.72 -6.24 -7.06
C PHE A 49 -9.55 -5.81 -5.60
N GLY A 50 -8.68 -4.85 -5.35
CA GLY A 50 -8.51 -4.21 -4.05
C GLY A 50 -9.60 -3.16 -3.84
N LYS A 51 -10.84 -3.62 -3.63
CA LYS A 51 -11.67 -2.89 -2.70
C LYS A 51 -10.87 -2.86 -1.40
N GLU A 52 -10.32 -1.70 -1.07
CA GLU A 52 -9.79 -1.45 0.26
C GLU A 52 -10.84 -1.96 1.24
N GLU A 53 -10.50 -2.99 2.01
CA GLU A 53 -11.27 -3.30 3.19
C GLU A 53 -11.18 -2.03 4.03
N GLU A 54 -12.21 -1.19 3.95
CA GLU A 54 -12.43 -0.11 4.90
C GLU A 54 -12.19 -0.74 6.26
N TYR A 55 -11.18 -0.25 6.97
CA TYR A 55 -10.97 -0.58 8.36
C TYR A 55 -12.19 -0.05 9.11
N ILE A 56 -13.26 -0.85 9.13
CA ILE A 56 -14.39 -0.66 10.02
C ILE A 56 -13.77 -0.88 11.39
N GLU A 57 -13.54 0.20 12.13
CA GLU A 57 -13.22 0.10 13.54
C GLU A 57 -14.20 -0.90 14.15
N PRO A 58 -13.74 -1.96 14.83
CA PRO A 58 -14.65 -2.94 15.42
C PRO A 58 -15.52 -2.21 16.43
N SER A 59 -16.70 -1.77 15.99
CA SER A 59 -17.76 -1.28 16.85
C SER A 59 -18.16 -2.49 17.67
N TRP A 60 -17.63 -2.57 18.89
CA TRP A 60 -17.97 -3.61 19.82
C TRP A 60 -19.49 -3.66 19.93
N SER A 61 -20.04 -4.88 19.90
CA SER A 61 -21.47 -5.06 20.14
C SER A 61 -21.88 -4.36 21.44
N PRO A 62 -23.11 -3.83 21.54
CA PRO A 62 -23.60 -3.18 22.75
C PRO A 62 -23.40 -4.04 24.00
N GLU A 63 -23.50 -5.36 23.84
CA GLU A 63 -23.26 -6.37 24.87
C GLU A 63 -21.80 -6.38 25.31
N THR A 64 -20.84 -6.43 24.38
CA THR A 64 -19.41 -6.39 24.69
C THR A 64 -19.01 -5.08 25.38
N GLN A 65 -19.58 -3.96 24.94
CA GLN A 65 -19.31 -2.66 25.54
C GLN A 65 -19.84 -2.57 26.99
N ARG A 66 -21.01 -3.14 27.27
CA ARG A 66 -21.55 -3.24 28.64
C ARG A 66 -20.65 -4.08 29.55
N VAL A 67 -20.16 -5.21 29.05
CA VAL A 67 -19.25 -6.09 29.82
C VAL A 67 -17.95 -5.36 30.14
N LEU A 68 -17.36 -4.65 29.18
CA LEU A 68 -16.12 -3.90 29.40
C LEU A 68 -16.30 -2.78 30.45
N ILE A 69 -17.41 -2.04 30.39
CA ILE A 69 -17.74 -1.01 31.40
C ILE A 69 -17.90 -1.63 32.79
N GLN A 70 -18.56 -2.79 32.87
CA GLN A 70 -18.77 -3.47 34.14
C GLN A 70 -17.45 -3.97 34.75
N LEU A 71 -16.53 -4.47 33.92
CA LEU A 71 -15.20 -4.91 34.36
C LEU A 71 -14.36 -3.73 34.84
N ASP A 72 -14.40 -2.59 34.13
CA ASP A 72 -13.68 -1.38 34.52
C ASP A 72 -14.16 -0.83 35.87
N GLN A 73 -15.47 -0.86 36.11
CA GLN A 73 -16.05 -0.49 37.41
C GLN A 73 -15.62 -1.43 38.54
N GLN A 74 -15.51 -2.73 38.28
CA GLN A 74 -15.03 -3.71 39.27
C GLN A 74 -13.55 -3.52 39.62
N LEU A 75 -12.74 -3.12 38.65
CA LEU A 75 -11.30 -2.85 38.85
C LEU A 75 -11.06 -1.48 39.51
N SER A 76 -11.91 -0.49 39.25
CA SER A 76 -11.82 0.86 39.83
C SER A 76 -12.48 1.01 41.20
N THR A 77 -13.21 0.01 41.69
CA THR A 77 -13.78 0.04 43.04
C THR A 77 -12.78 -0.56 44.02
N PRO A 78 -12.07 0.23 44.86
CA PRO A 78 -11.31 -0.33 45.96
C PRO A 78 -12.27 -0.97 46.96
N ALA A 79 -11.99 -2.21 47.35
CA ALA A 79 -12.79 -2.96 48.33
C ALA A 79 -13.00 -2.13 49.62
N PRO A 80 -14.20 -2.14 50.22
CA PRO A 80 -14.43 -1.48 51.50
C PRO A 80 -13.68 -2.25 52.61
N ASN A 81 -12.85 -1.53 53.37
CA ASN A 81 -12.43 -1.91 54.73
C ASN A 81 -13.53 -1.56 55.73
#